data_AF-A0A9E2XCC9-F1
#
_entry.id   AF-A0A9E2XCC9-F1
#
_cell.length_a   1.000
_cell.length_b   1.000
_cell.length_c   1.000
_cell.angle_alpha   90.00
_cell.angle_beta   90.00
_cell.angle_gamma   90.00
#
_symmetry.space_group_name_H-M   'P 1'
#
loop_
_entity.id
_entity.type
_entity.pdbx_description
1 polymer ?
#
loop_
_entity_poly.entity_id
_entity_poly.type
_entity_poly.pdbx_seq_one_letter_code
_entity_poly.pdbx_strand_id
1 'polypeptide(L)'
;RGQGHGDLGRRMKRPFAVLPPGPLVLVGSDIPLMGRRHIWRAFRLLGRHELVFGPASDGGFWLVGARRSRPLPKTLFEGVRWSTADALADSLATLPSHLSVGFADTLDDVDDGADYARYRAAVSLRSASSARTLANTESQSPGRG
;
A
#
# COMPACT_ATOMS: atom_id res chain seq x y z
N ARG A 1 13.38 -5.80 -9.80
CA ARG A 1 13.35 -5.74 -11.28
C ARG A 1 12.44 -4.58 -11.67
N GLY A 2 13.00 -3.63 -12.43
CA GLY A 2 12.47 -2.28 -12.61
C GLY A 2 11.14 -2.22 -13.34
N GLN A 3 10.32 -1.25 -12.96
CA GLN A 3 9.10 -0.85 -13.63
C GLN A 3 9.42 -0.61 -15.13
N GLY A 4 8.82 -1.39 -16.04
CA GLY A 4 9.17 -1.39 -17.47
C GLY A 4 8.94 -0.05 -18.20
N HIS A 5 9.23 0.03 -19.50
CA HIS A 5 8.99 1.26 -20.29
C HIS A 5 7.50 1.65 -20.35
N GLY A 6 7.22 2.96 -20.28
CA GLY A 6 5.88 3.56 -20.23
C GLY A 6 5.71 4.57 -19.08
N ASP A 7 4.68 5.41 -19.14
CA ASP A 7 4.28 6.28 -18.02
C ASP A 7 3.91 5.46 -16.77
N LEU A 8 3.87 6.12 -15.61
CA LEU A 8 3.60 5.48 -14.33
C LEU A 8 2.23 4.78 -14.30
N GLY A 9 1.22 5.33 -14.98
CA GLY A 9 -0.11 4.73 -15.11
C GLY A 9 -0.07 3.37 -15.82
N ARG A 10 0.70 3.24 -16.90
CA ARG A 10 0.90 1.96 -17.61
C ARG A 10 1.62 0.94 -16.74
N ARG A 11 2.63 1.38 -15.97
CA ARG A 11 3.35 0.54 -15.01
C ARG A 11 2.40 0.01 -13.93
N MET A 12 1.54 0.88 -13.39
CA MET A 12 0.54 0.49 -12.39
C MET A 12 -0.58 -0.37 -12.96
N LYS A 13 -0.98 -0.21 -14.23
CA LYS A 13 -1.98 -1.10 -14.86
C LYS A 13 -1.47 -2.51 -15.14
N ARG A 14 -0.16 -2.67 -15.36
CA ARG A 14 0.41 -3.96 -15.80
C ARG A 14 0.13 -5.13 -14.85
N PRO A 15 0.32 -5.03 -13.52
CA PRO A 15 -0.02 -6.12 -12.58
C PRO A 15 -1.47 -6.59 -12.70
N PHE A 16 -2.42 -5.68 -12.89
CA PHE A 16 -3.84 -6.02 -13.05
C PHE A 16 -4.14 -6.81 -14.34
N ALA A 17 -3.27 -6.73 -15.35
CA ALA A 17 -3.41 -7.47 -16.60
C ALA A 17 -2.72 -8.84 -16.56
N VAL A 18 -1.59 -8.97 -15.85
CA VAL A 18 -0.72 -10.16 -15.93
C VAL A 18 -0.85 -11.13 -14.74
N LEU A 19 -1.33 -10.67 -13.58
CA LEU A 19 -1.48 -11.54 -12.41
C LEU A 19 -2.77 -12.36 -12.48
N PRO A 20 -2.84 -13.52 -11.78
CA PRO A 20 -4.03 -14.36 -11.75
C PRO A 20 -5.30 -13.58 -11.38
N PRO A 21 -6.50 -14.00 -11.85
CA PRO A 21 -7.76 -13.35 -11.51
C PRO A 21 -8.01 -13.26 -10.00
N GLY A 22 -8.81 -12.28 -9.59
CA GLY A 22 -9.17 -12.02 -8.20
C GLY A 22 -8.76 -10.62 -7.73
N PRO A 23 -9.22 -10.19 -6.54
CA PRO A 23 -8.92 -8.87 -6.01
C PRO A 23 -7.42 -8.63 -5.89
N LEU A 24 -6.98 -7.45 -6.30
CA LEU A 24 -5.57 -7.07 -6.28
C LEU A 24 -5.45 -5.67 -5.68
N VAL A 25 -4.46 -5.48 -4.82
CA VAL A 25 -4.05 -4.16 -4.32
C VAL A 25 -2.60 -3.89 -4.71
N LEU A 26 -2.35 -2.72 -5.26
CA LEU A 26 -1.02 -2.14 -5.43
C LEU A 26 -0.80 -1.11 -4.35
N VAL A 27 0.43 -1.09 -3.87
CA VAL A 27 0.80 -0.38 -2.67
C VAL A 27 2.15 0.28 -2.91
N GLY A 28 2.29 1.55 -2.54
CA GLY A 28 3.58 2.24 -2.54
C GLY A 28 4.58 1.52 -1.65
N SER A 29 5.86 1.49 -2.03
CA SER A 29 6.88 0.80 -1.23
C SER A 29 7.29 1.57 0.03
N ASP A 30 6.95 2.85 0.13
CA ASP A 30 7.51 3.78 1.12
C ASP A 30 6.49 4.23 2.18
N ILE A 31 5.67 3.30 2.69
CA ILE A 31 4.59 3.65 3.63
C ILE A 31 4.85 2.94 4.97
N PRO A 32 5.74 3.47 5.82
CA PRO A 32 6.19 2.79 7.03
C PRO A 32 5.09 2.63 8.09
N LEU A 33 4.07 3.50 8.08
CA LEU A 33 2.91 3.43 8.98
C LEU A 33 1.90 2.33 8.57
N MET A 34 2.16 1.64 7.46
CA MET A 34 1.28 0.59 6.98
C MET A 34 1.28 -0.63 7.90
N GLY A 35 0.11 -0.95 8.45
CA GLY A 35 -0.14 -2.19 9.16
C GLY A 35 -1.01 -3.15 8.36
N ARG A 36 -0.98 -4.43 8.77
CA ARG A 36 -1.87 -5.50 8.27
C ARG A 36 -3.35 -5.08 8.23
N ARG A 37 -3.79 -4.26 9.21
CA ARG A 37 -5.17 -3.75 9.31
C ARG A 37 -5.59 -2.92 8.08
N HIS A 38 -4.68 -2.12 7.52
CA HIS A 38 -4.98 -1.23 6.39
C HIS A 38 -5.21 -2.06 5.12
N ILE A 39 -4.32 -3.02 4.86
CA ILE A 39 -4.47 -3.95 3.73
C ILE A 39 -5.74 -4.78 3.86
N TRP A 40 -6.02 -5.31 5.05
CA TRP A 40 -7.26 -6.05 5.29
C TRP A 40 -8.52 -5.22 5.04
N ARG A 41 -8.54 -3.96 5.48
CA ARG A 41 -9.65 -3.02 5.20
C ARG A 41 -9.80 -2.77 3.71
N ALA A 42 -8.70 -2.56 2.98
CA ALA A 42 -8.73 -2.36 1.53
C ALA A 42 -9.35 -3.58 0.82
N PHE A 43 -8.97 -4.81 1.17
CA PHE A 43 -9.60 -6.02 0.62
C PHE A 43 -11.08 -6.16 0.99
N ARG A 44 -11.48 -5.77 2.22
CA ARG A 44 -12.91 -5.75 2.59
C ARG A 44 -13.71 -4.76 1.75
N LEU A 45 -13.15 -3.59 1.46
CA LEU A 45 -13.77 -2.60 0.58
C LEU A 45 -13.92 -3.15 -0.85
N LEU A 46 -12.95 -3.91 -1.36
CA LEU A 46 -13.08 -4.59 -2.66
C LEU A 46 -14.18 -5.66 -2.71
N GLY A 47 -14.73 -6.08 -1.58
CA GLY A 47 -15.95 -6.89 -1.54
C GLY A 47 -17.21 -6.11 -1.95
N ARG A 48 -17.18 -4.78 -1.86
CA ARG A 48 -18.33 -3.88 -2.08
C ARG A 48 -18.12 -2.87 -3.21
N HIS A 49 -16.87 -2.57 -3.55
CA HIS A 49 -16.48 -1.59 -4.57
C HIS A 49 -15.61 -2.24 -5.66
N GLU A 50 -15.66 -1.67 -6.86
CA GLU A 50 -14.86 -2.15 -8.00
C GLU A 50 -13.42 -1.65 -7.94
N LEU A 51 -13.22 -0.42 -7.49
CA LEU A 51 -11.92 0.17 -7.19
C LEU A 51 -11.86 0.67 -5.75
N VAL A 52 -10.66 0.65 -5.17
CA VAL A 52 -10.38 1.24 -3.86
C VAL A 52 -9.12 2.08 -3.95
N PHE A 53 -9.14 3.29 -3.41
CA PHE A 53 -7.96 4.12 -3.23
C PHE A 53 -7.65 4.29 -1.75
N GLY A 54 -6.37 4.26 -1.37
CA GLY A 54 -5.90 4.74 -0.06
C GLY A 54 -5.31 6.13 -0.23
N PRO A 55 -6.02 7.21 0.15
CA PRO A 55 -5.53 8.58 -0.01
C PRO A 55 -4.25 8.83 0.79
N ALA A 56 -3.35 9.63 0.26
CA ALA A 56 -2.22 10.16 1.02
C ALA A 56 -2.46 11.65 1.35
N SER A 57 -1.85 12.14 2.44
CA SER A 57 -2.08 13.52 2.91
C SER A 57 -1.49 14.60 2.01
N ASP A 58 -0.58 14.22 1.11
CA ASP A 58 -0.01 15.08 0.08
C ASP A 58 -0.95 15.31 -1.12
N GLY A 59 -2.11 14.63 -1.16
CA GLY A 59 -3.09 14.67 -2.26
C GLY A 59 -2.95 13.53 -3.28
N GLY A 60 -1.92 12.70 -3.12
CA GLY A 60 -1.75 11.46 -3.88
C GLY A 60 -2.53 10.29 -3.29
N PHE A 61 -2.07 9.08 -3.58
CA PHE A 61 -2.59 7.85 -2.99
C PHE A 61 -1.50 6.82 -2.76
N TRP A 62 -1.54 6.18 -1.60
CA TRP A 62 -0.58 5.17 -1.16
C TRP A 62 -1.00 3.75 -1.58
N LEU A 63 -2.28 3.57 -1.94
CA LEU A 63 -2.83 2.30 -2.42
C LEU A 63 -3.84 2.52 -3.55
N VAL A 64 -3.82 1.61 -4.53
CA VAL A 64 -4.91 1.40 -5.46
C VAL A 64 -5.25 -0.08 -5.57
N GLY A 65 -6.51 -0.42 -5.39
CA GLY A 65 -7.03 -1.78 -5.45
C GLY A 65 -8.12 -1.93 -6.49
N ALA A 66 -8.24 -3.12 -7.07
CA ALA A 66 -9.28 -3.48 -7.99
C ALA A 66 -9.85 -4.87 -7.67
N ARG A 67 -11.18 -4.99 -7.71
CA ARG A 67 -11.88 -6.26 -7.51
C ARG A 67 -11.66 -7.22 -8.68
N ARG A 68 -11.46 -6.66 -9.89
CA ARG A 68 -11.21 -7.37 -11.15
C ARG A 68 -12.31 -8.39 -11.53
N SER A 69 -13.54 -8.14 -11.10
CA SER A 69 -14.74 -8.85 -11.60
C SER A 69 -15.11 -8.47 -13.03
N ARG A 70 -14.55 -7.35 -13.52
CA ARG A 70 -14.68 -6.81 -14.87
C ARG A 70 -13.34 -6.22 -15.30
N PRO A 71 -13.07 -6.08 -16.62
CA PRO A 71 -11.89 -5.35 -17.09
C PRO A 71 -11.85 -3.92 -16.54
N LEU A 72 -10.66 -3.44 -16.19
CA LEU A 72 -10.48 -2.04 -15.77
C LEU A 72 -10.71 -1.09 -16.96
N PRO A 73 -11.23 0.12 -16.72
CA PRO A 73 -11.36 1.14 -17.77
C PRO A 73 -10.02 1.39 -18.47
N LYS A 74 -10.03 1.49 -19.80
CA LYS A 74 -8.80 1.79 -20.56
C LYS A 74 -8.22 3.15 -20.17
N THR A 75 -9.11 4.10 -19.89
CA THR A 75 -8.84 5.48 -19.45
C THR A 75 -8.22 5.56 -18.07
N LEU A 76 -8.27 4.49 -17.25
CA LEU A 76 -7.72 4.53 -15.90
C LEU A 76 -6.27 5.04 -15.93
N PHE A 77 -6.04 6.12 -15.20
CA PHE A 77 -4.77 6.84 -15.08
C PHE A 77 -4.28 7.63 -16.32
N GLU A 78 -5.13 7.84 -17.31
CA GLU A 78 -4.82 8.68 -18.47
C GLU A 78 -4.71 10.16 -18.06
N GLY A 79 -3.59 10.82 -18.40
CA GLY A 79 -3.39 12.24 -18.12
C GLY A 79 -3.13 12.60 -16.66
N VAL A 80 -2.91 11.63 -15.77
CA VAL A 80 -2.66 11.89 -14.34
C VAL A 80 -1.34 12.61 -14.13
N ARG A 81 -1.38 13.72 -13.40
CA ARG A 81 -0.19 14.44 -12.92
C ARG A 81 0.40 13.69 -11.73
N TRP A 82 1.35 12.82 -12.00
CA TRP A 82 2.04 12.03 -10.97
C TRP A 82 2.93 12.90 -10.09
N SER A 83 3.16 12.45 -8.85
CA SER A 83 4.00 13.16 -7.86
C SER A 83 3.52 14.59 -7.58
N THR A 84 2.21 14.83 -7.69
CA THR A 84 1.55 16.08 -7.27
C THR A 84 0.37 15.78 -6.38
N ALA A 85 -0.12 16.80 -5.69
CA ALA A 85 -1.34 16.76 -4.88
C ALA A 85 -2.63 16.48 -5.68
N ASP A 86 -2.53 16.48 -7.01
CA ASP A 86 -3.66 16.22 -7.88
C ASP A 86 -3.77 14.74 -8.28
N ALA A 87 -2.77 13.90 -7.98
CA ALA A 87 -2.68 12.56 -8.56
C ALA A 87 -3.92 11.69 -8.25
N LEU A 88 -4.48 11.78 -7.05
CA LEU A 88 -5.73 11.09 -6.71
C LEU A 88 -6.93 11.69 -7.46
N ALA A 89 -7.06 13.01 -7.48
CA ALA A 89 -8.17 13.70 -8.13
C ALA A 89 -8.19 13.42 -9.64
N ASP A 90 -7.05 13.56 -10.31
CA ASP A 90 -6.88 13.24 -11.72
C ASP A 90 -7.21 11.76 -11.99
N SER A 91 -6.77 10.84 -11.12
CA SER A 91 -7.07 9.41 -11.26
C SER A 91 -8.57 9.14 -11.20
N LEU A 92 -9.27 9.76 -10.25
CA LEU A 92 -10.73 9.64 -10.12
C LEU A 92 -11.46 10.22 -11.33
N ALA A 93 -10.96 11.31 -11.90
CA ALA A 93 -11.53 11.94 -13.09
C ALA A 93 -11.49 11.05 -14.34
N THR A 94 -10.60 10.05 -14.38
CA THR A 94 -10.52 9.09 -15.49
C THR A 94 -11.56 7.98 -15.45
N LEU A 95 -12.32 7.88 -14.36
CA LEU A 95 -13.24 6.78 -14.10
C LEU A 95 -14.63 7.05 -14.70
N PRO A 96 -15.27 6.03 -15.29
CA PRO A 96 -16.68 6.12 -15.64
C PRO A 96 -17.56 6.34 -14.40
N SER A 97 -18.60 7.17 -14.52
CA SER A 97 -19.50 7.53 -13.40
C SER A 97 -20.24 6.35 -12.75
N HIS A 98 -20.40 5.24 -13.46
CA HIS A 98 -21.06 4.04 -12.95
C HIS A 98 -20.14 3.13 -12.13
N LEU A 99 -18.83 3.39 -12.12
CA LEU A 99 -17.87 2.54 -11.44
C LEU A 99 -17.84 2.87 -9.95
N SER A 100 -18.03 1.84 -9.12
CA SER A 100 -18.04 2.02 -7.67
C SER A 100 -16.62 2.15 -7.10
N VAL A 101 -16.37 3.26 -6.38
CA VAL A 101 -15.08 3.54 -5.74
C VAL A 101 -15.24 3.58 -4.22
N GLY A 102 -14.36 2.88 -3.50
CA GLY A 102 -14.23 2.98 -2.05
C GLY A 102 -12.93 3.66 -1.65
N PHE A 103 -12.87 4.19 -0.44
CA PHE A 103 -11.67 4.82 0.11
C PHE A 103 -11.22 4.10 1.38
N ALA A 104 -9.97 3.67 1.40
CA ALA A 104 -9.31 3.12 2.59
C ALA A 104 -8.85 4.26 3.51
N ASP A 105 -8.21 3.89 4.63
CA ASP A 105 -7.65 4.87 5.56
C ASP A 105 -6.63 5.77 4.86
N THR A 106 -6.66 7.07 5.15
CA THR A 106 -5.61 8.01 4.76
C THR A 106 -4.34 7.73 5.58
N LEU A 107 -3.19 7.64 4.93
CA LEU A 107 -1.89 7.49 5.59
C LEU A 107 -0.93 8.60 5.12
N ASP A 108 -0.09 9.08 6.03
CA ASP A 108 0.99 10.00 5.69
C ASP A 108 2.14 9.23 5.04
N ASP A 109 2.66 9.77 3.94
CA ASP A 109 3.95 9.37 3.37
C ASP A 109 5.06 9.96 4.23
N VAL A 110 6.14 9.21 4.47
CA VAL A 110 7.24 9.63 5.34
C VAL A 110 8.43 9.99 4.47
N ASP A 111 8.35 11.17 3.87
CA ASP A 111 9.28 11.59 2.81
C ASP A 111 10.38 12.57 3.29
N ASP A 112 10.67 12.63 4.60
CA ASP A 112 11.71 13.52 5.13
C ASP A 112 12.80 12.77 5.92
N GLY A 113 14.08 13.03 5.59
CA GLY A 113 15.24 12.25 6.03
C GLY A 113 15.45 12.13 7.55
N ALA A 114 14.74 12.94 8.35
CA ALA A 114 14.69 12.84 9.80
C ALA A 114 13.98 11.56 10.30
N ASP A 115 13.06 11.00 9.52
CA ASP A 115 12.28 9.83 9.92
C ASP A 115 12.97 8.49 9.60
N TYR A 116 13.85 8.44 8.61
CA TYR A 116 14.74 7.29 8.41
C TYR A 116 15.62 7.06 9.65
N ALA A 117 16.09 8.14 10.29
CA ALA A 117 16.85 8.06 11.53
C ALA A 117 16.01 7.55 12.71
N ARG A 118 14.75 8.01 12.84
CA ARG A 118 13.82 7.53 13.87
C ARG A 118 13.40 6.07 13.64
N TYR A 119 13.18 5.67 12.39
CA TYR A 119 12.90 4.28 12.00
C TYR A 119 14.10 3.36 12.31
N ARG A 120 15.33 3.76 11.97
CA ARG A 120 16.54 3.00 12.35
C ARG A 120 16.69 2.87 13.87
N ALA A 121 16.37 3.92 14.62
CA ALA A 121 16.39 3.88 16.08
C ALA A 121 15.32 2.93 16.64
N ALA A 122 14.09 2.99 16.13
CA ALA A 122 12.99 2.12 16.56
C ALA A 122 13.21 0.64 16.21
N VAL A 123 13.78 0.35 15.04
CA VAL A 123 14.14 -1.02 14.62
C VAL A 123 15.29 -1.57 15.48
N SER A 124 16.31 -0.75 15.78
CA SER A 124 17.42 -1.14 16.66
C SER A 124 16.95 -1.45 18.08
N LEU A 125 16.01 -0.66 18.62
CA LEU A 125 15.42 -0.88 19.94
C LEU A 125 14.54 -2.14 20.00
N ARG A 126 13.76 -2.44 18.95
CA ARG A 126 12.96 -3.68 18.85
C ARG A 126 13.84 -4.93 18.75
N SER A 127 14.93 -4.87 17.98
CA SER A 127 15.89 -5.98 17.88
C SER A 127 16.62 -6.24 19.20
N ALA A 128 17.01 -5.17 19.91
CA ALA A 128 17.63 -5.29 21.23
C ALA A 128 16.67 -5.83 22.31
N SER A 129 15.38 -5.49 22.22
CA SER A 129 14.34 -5.99 23.15
C SER A 129 13.98 -7.46 22.90
N SER A 130 13.90 -7.87 21.63
CA SER A 130 13.69 -9.28 21.25
C SER A 130 14.89 -10.18 21.62
N ALA A 131 16.13 -9.70 21.42
CA ALA A 131 17.33 -10.43 21.83
C ALA A 131 17.42 -10.65 23.35
N ARG A 132 16.99 -9.65 24.14
CA ARG A 132 16.96 -9.73 25.61
C ARG A 132 15.85 -10.66 26.14
N THR A 133 14.76 -10.79 25.39
CA THR A 133 13.65 -11.71 25.72
C THR A 133 14.03 -13.17 25.51
N LEU A 134 14.82 -13.46 24.46
CA LEU A 134 15.33 -14.81 24.19
C LEU A 134 16.41 -15.24 25.21
N ALA A 135 17.31 -14.34 25.59
CA ALA A 135 18.36 -14.65 26.57
C ALA A 135 17.82 -14.96 27.99
N ASN A 136 16.68 -14.38 28.38
CA ASN A 136 16.06 -14.68 29.68
C ASN A 136 15.26 -15.99 29.72
N THR A 137 14.94 -16.58 28.56
CA THR A 137 14.16 -17.82 28.48
C THR A 137 15.05 -19.07 28.59
N GLU A 138 16.34 -18.96 28.26
CA GLU A 138 17.29 -20.09 28.33
C GLU A 138 17.89 -20.32 29.73
N SER A 139 17.60 -19.46 30.72
CA SER A 139 18.13 -19.58 32.09
C SER A 139 17.22 -20.35 33.06
N GLN A 140 16.03 -20.80 32.63
CA GLN A 140 15.13 -21.62 33.45
C GLN A 140 14.77 -22.94 32.74
N SER A 141 15.68 -23.92 32.79
CA SER A 141 15.32 -25.33 32.70
C SER A 141 15.46 -25.97 34.09
N PRO A 142 14.40 -26.55 34.68
CA PRO A 142 14.55 -27.34 35.88
C PRO A 142 15.13 -28.71 35.50
N GLY A 143 16.31 -29.00 36.04
CA GLY A 143 16.93 -30.31 35.96
C GLY A 143 15.99 -31.38 36.52
N ARG A 144 15.76 -32.43 35.74
CA ARG A 144 15.12 -33.65 36.21
C ARG A 144 16.09 -34.39 37.13
N GLY A 145 15.62 -34.67 38.34
CA GLY A 145 16.23 -35.55 39.33
C GLY A 145 15.21 -35.82 40.42
#